data_AF-A0A7S0L5F7-F1
#
_entry.id   AF-A0A7S0L5F7-F1
#
_cell.length_a   1.000
_cell.length_b   1.000
_cell.length_c   1.000
_cell.angle_alpha   90.00
_cell.angle_beta   90.00
_cell.angle_gamma   90.00
#
_symmetry.space_group_name_H-M   'P 1'
#
loop_
_entity.id
_entity.type
_entity.pdbx_description
1 polymer ?
#
loop_
_entity_poly.entity_id
_entity_poly.type
_entity_poly.pdbx_seq_one_letter_code
_entity_poly.pdbx_strand_id
1 'polypeptide(L)'
;GKQALGLTSFPAPLSEVFCSTPPICVGRRTRNMPMRMLLVLCACAAPVPAYSDRGILKLDNTTFDRIIDGSRSVFVRFDKEYSYGEDHDAWKEYARTVGESAADLLSCDVGVSEYGDKDNADVAERFSVKTDDFPTFLLFTKGTKSSGTPLKYSGAKKSADLLRFVQEEAGAWIGLPGQIKELDELAKEIGSAADKAALITKAETIAAGSKEETAKYYVKVMAKLSADAEFITKESTRLKRMIDDGSVKANKKEQFGRRLNVLSSF
;
A
#
# COMPACT_ATOMS: atom_id res chain seq x y z
N GLY A 1 5.18 42.10 51.84
CA GLY A 1 4.00 42.94 52.10
C GLY A 1 2.99 42.64 51.01
N LYS A 2 1.81 42.13 51.36
CA LYS A 2 0.54 42.87 51.55
C LYS A 2 -0.01 43.38 50.20
N GLN A 3 -1.03 42.71 49.65
CA GLN A 3 -2.50 43.04 49.72
C GLN A 3 -2.85 44.21 48.77
N ALA A 4 -3.98 44.29 48.05
CA ALA A 4 -5.37 43.84 48.21
C ALA A 4 -6.09 44.05 46.84
N LEU A 5 -6.97 43.16 46.34
CA LEU A 5 -8.42 43.00 46.58
C LEU A 5 -9.37 44.02 45.90
N GLY A 6 -10.40 43.46 45.23
CA GLY A 6 -11.65 44.07 44.73
C GLY A 6 -12.14 43.32 43.46
N LEU A 7 -13.03 42.31 43.44
CA LEU A 7 -14.44 42.19 43.91
C LEU A 7 -15.23 43.45 43.50
N THR A 8 -16.30 43.47 42.69
CA THR A 8 -17.48 42.62 42.37
C THR A 8 -18.11 43.19 41.07
N SER A 9 -18.87 42.55 40.18
CA SER A 9 -20.25 42.05 40.33
C SER A 9 -20.80 41.50 38.99
N PHE A 10 -21.41 40.31 39.01
CA PHE A 10 -22.42 39.78 38.06
C PHE A 10 -23.79 40.51 38.23
N PRO A 11 -24.94 40.14 37.60
CA PRO A 11 -25.25 39.43 36.33
C PRO A 11 -26.37 40.14 35.51
N ALA A 12 -26.63 39.72 34.26
CA ALA A 12 -27.98 39.84 33.67
C ALA A 12 -28.20 38.82 32.51
N PRO A 13 -29.27 38.01 32.54
CA PRO A 13 -29.65 37.04 31.52
C PRO A 13 -30.89 37.49 30.71
N LEU A 14 -30.95 37.15 29.43
CA LEU A 14 -32.15 37.19 28.57
C LEU A 14 -31.91 36.17 27.44
N SER A 15 -32.83 35.35 26.96
CA SER A 15 -34.19 34.97 27.34
C SER A 15 -34.56 33.82 26.40
N GLU A 16 -35.29 32.85 26.93
CA GLU A 16 -35.86 31.69 26.24
C GLU A 16 -36.63 32.09 24.96
N VAL A 17 -36.51 31.26 23.91
CA VAL A 17 -37.56 31.13 22.90
C VAL A 17 -37.94 29.65 22.81
N PHE A 18 -38.85 29.26 23.71
CA PHE A 18 -39.79 28.17 23.52
C PHE A 18 -40.92 28.70 22.63
N CYS A 19 -41.21 28.03 21.51
CA CYS A 19 -42.51 28.11 20.84
C CYS A 19 -42.68 26.83 20.00
N SER A 20 -43.21 25.78 20.62
CA SER A 20 -44.61 25.36 20.56
C SER A 20 -44.93 24.54 19.31
N THR A 21 -45.00 23.22 19.53
CA THR A 21 -45.79 22.29 18.75
C THR A 21 -47.29 22.60 18.95
N PRO A 22 -48.14 22.54 17.90
CA PRO A 22 -49.59 22.46 18.08
C PRO A 22 -50.10 21.00 18.02
N PRO A 23 -51.22 20.68 18.69
CA PRO A 23 -51.71 19.32 18.87
C PRO A 23 -52.76 18.85 17.83
N ILE A 24 -52.73 17.53 17.60
CA ILE A 24 -53.81 16.55 17.37
C ILE A 24 -55.19 17.06 16.88
N CYS A 25 -55.63 16.59 15.71
CA CYS A 25 -57.05 16.34 15.42
C CYS A 25 -57.22 15.02 14.63
N VAL A 26 -58.00 14.11 15.22
CA VAL A 26 -58.47 12.85 14.64
C VAL A 26 -59.61 13.16 13.65
N GLY A 27 -59.51 12.65 12.42
CA GLY A 27 -60.53 12.82 11.38
C GLY A 27 -60.55 11.65 10.40
N ARG A 28 -61.34 10.63 10.73
CA ARG A 28 -61.63 9.44 9.92
C ARG A 28 -62.36 9.84 8.63
N ARG A 29 -61.77 9.62 7.44
CA ARG A 29 -62.55 9.37 6.22
C ARG A 29 -61.78 8.55 5.19
N THR A 30 -62.35 7.38 4.93
CA THR A 30 -62.01 6.38 3.92
C THR A 30 -62.01 6.96 2.50
N ARG A 31 -60.98 6.68 1.70
CA ARG A 31 -61.16 6.38 0.27
C ARG A 31 -60.01 5.55 -0.30
N ASN A 32 -60.40 4.43 -0.87
CA ASN A 32 -59.60 3.41 -1.52
C ASN A 32 -58.87 3.92 -2.79
N MET A 33 -57.87 3.12 -3.19
CA MET A 33 -57.28 2.93 -4.53
C MET A 33 -55.99 3.72 -4.89
N PRO A 34 -55.08 3.14 -5.69
CA PRO A 34 -54.27 1.99 -5.31
C PRO A 34 -52.75 2.27 -5.45
N MET A 35 -52.02 1.88 -4.42
CA MET A 35 -50.57 1.70 -4.39
C MET A 35 -50.17 0.56 -5.33
N ARG A 36 -49.78 0.85 -6.58
CA ARG A 36 -49.24 -0.16 -7.51
C ARG A 36 -48.57 0.37 -8.79
N MET A 37 -47.79 1.46 -8.76
CA MET A 37 -47.00 1.81 -9.97
C MET A 37 -45.84 2.77 -9.69
N LEU A 38 -44.95 2.48 -8.73
CA LEU A 38 -43.68 3.20 -8.60
C LEU A 38 -42.63 2.35 -7.87
N LEU A 39 -42.34 1.15 -8.38
CA LEU A 39 -41.36 0.24 -7.74
C LEU A 39 -40.59 -0.62 -8.75
N VAL A 40 -40.38 -0.14 -9.98
CA VAL A 40 -39.60 -0.86 -11.01
C VAL A 40 -38.72 0.10 -11.82
N LEU A 41 -37.97 0.97 -11.16
CA LEU A 41 -36.87 1.71 -11.81
C LEU A 41 -35.72 2.08 -10.85
N CYS A 42 -35.50 1.26 -9.82
CA CYS A 42 -34.39 1.42 -8.88
C CYS A 42 -33.86 0.04 -8.46
N ALA A 43 -33.56 -0.79 -9.45
CA ALA A 43 -32.84 -2.04 -9.27
C ALA A 43 -31.87 -2.15 -10.46
N CYS A 44 -30.61 -2.46 -10.17
CA CYS A 44 -29.46 -2.50 -11.08
C CYS A 44 -28.60 -1.22 -11.18
N ALA A 45 -28.37 -0.52 -10.06
CA ALA A 45 -27.04 0.07 -9.84
C ALA A 45 -26.15 -1.03 -9.25
N ALA A 46 -25.72 -1.96 -10.11
CA ALA A 46 -24.63 -2.85 -9.73
C ALA A 46 -23.39 -1.97 -9.52
N PRO A 47 -22.70 -2.05 -8.36
CA PRO A 47 -21.37 -1.47 -8.27
C PRO A 47 -20.51 -2.22 -9.29
N VAL A 48 -20.22 -1.56 -10.42
CA VAL A 48 -19.16 -2.02 -11.32
C VAL A 48 -17.93 -2.10 -10.42
N PRO A 49 -17.29 -3.27 -10.25
CA PRO A 49 -16.00 -3.30 -9.61
C PRO A 49 -15.08 -2.52 -10.56
N ALA A 50 -14.90 -1.23 -10.28
CA ALA A 50 -13.81 -0.48 -10.86
C ALA A 50 -12.57 -1.29 -10.49
N TYR A 51 -12.00 -1.96 -11.50
CA TYR A 51 -10.85 -2.84 -11.38
C TYR A 51 -9.66 -1.94 -11.03
N SER A 52 -9.61 -1.58 -9.75
CA SER A 52 -8.56 -0.80 -9.14
C SER A 52 -7.60 -1.83 -8.59
N ASP A 53 -6.66 -2.22 -9.44
CA ASP A 53 -5.54 -3.03 -9.01
C ASP A 53 -4.81 -2.27 -7.90
N ARG A 54 -4.69 -2.92 -6.73
CA ARG A 54 -4.12 -2.27 -5.56
C ARG A 54 -2.64 -1.98 -5.78
N GLY A 55 -2.24 -0.73 -5.54
CA GLY A 55 -0.85 -0.30 -5.69
C GLY A 55 -0.45 0.07 -7.12
N ILE A 56 -1.39 0.06 -8.08
CA ILE A 56 -1.15 0.46 -9.47
C ILE A 56 -1.85 1.78 -9.75
N LEU A 57 -1.11 2.73 -10.33
CA LEU A 57 -1.66 3.98 -10.84
C LEU A 57 -1.83 3.91 -12.36
N LYS A 58 -3.06 4.02 -12.84
CA LYS A 58 -3.31 4.14 -14.29
C LYS A 58 -2.96 5.56 -14.73
N LEU A 59 -2.08 5.67 -15.72
CA LEU A 59 -1.61 6.93 -16.27
C LEU A 59 -2.15 7.11 -17.68
N ASP A 60 -2.53 8.34 -17.96
CA ASP A 60 -2.93 8.83 -19.26
C ASP A 60 -1.92 9.87 -19.72
N ASN A 61 -2.01 10.28 -20.99
CA ASN A 61 -1.14 11.29 -21.57
C ASN A 61 -1.07 12.61 -20.75
N THR A 62 -2.16 13.00 -20.08
CA THR A 62 -2.18 14.23 -19.25
C THR A 62 -1.56 14.06 -17.86
N THR A 63 -1.55 12.84 -17.31
CA THR A 63 -1.06 12.54 -15.96
C THR A 63 0.36 12.00 -15.98
N PHE A 64 0.78 11.36 -17.06
CA PHE A 64 2.10 10.76 -17.25
C PHE A 64 3.24 11.76 -16.97
N ASP A 65 3.21 12.92 -17.62
CA ASP A 65 4.25 13.95 -17.47
C ASP A 65 4.26 14.60 -16.07
N ARG A 66 3.15 14.52 -15.33
CA ARG A 66 3.03 15.10 -13.98
C ARG A 66 3.55 14.15 -12.90
N ILE A 67 3.39 12.85 -13.11
CA ILE A 67 3.85 11.82 -12.17
C ILE A 67 5.35 11.54 -12.36
N ILE A 68 5.86 11.65 -13.60
CA ILE A 68 7.27 11.41 -13.93
C ILE A 68 8.02 12.75 -14.00
N ASP A 69 8.06 13.44 -12.86
CA ASP A 69 8.82 14.67 -12.66
C ASP A 69 10.29 14.41 -12.29
N GLY A 70 10.64 13.14 -12.03
CA GLY A 70 11.95 12.69 -11.58
C GLY A 70 12.17 12.79 -10.07
N SER A 71 11.15 13.16 -9.28
CA SER A 71 11.25 13.24 -7.82
C SER A 71 11.38 11.86 -7.16
N ARG A 72 10.76 10.84 -7.76
CA ARG A 72 10.70 9.45 -7.29
C ARG A 72 11.06 8.50 -8.44
N SER A 73 11.44 7.28 -8.12
CA SER A 73 11.56 6.24 -9.13
C SER A 73 10.15 5.75 -9.52
N VAL A 74 9.88 5.62 -10.81
CA VAL A 74 8.57 5.20 -11.35
C VAL A 74 8.77 4.02 -12.28
N PHE A 75 8.06 2.93 -12.03
CA PHE A 75 8.06 1.76 -12.90
C PHE A 75 6.75 1.68 -13.66
N VAL A 76 6.82 1.83 -14.97
CA VAL A 76 5.67 1.92 -15.87
C VAL A 76 5.57 0.66 -16.70
N ARG A 77 4.37 0.06 -16.74
CA ARG A 77 4.03 -1.01 -17.67
C ARG A 77 3.14 -0.46 -18.78
N PHE A 78 3.56 -0.68 -20.02
CA PHE A 78 2.80 -0.42 -21.23
C PHE A 78 2.15 -1.72 -21.68
N ASP A 79 0.84 -1.73 -21.76
CA ASP A 79 0.04 -2.87 -22.18
C ASP A 79 -1.24 -2.40 -22.87
N LYS A 80 -2.05 -3.33 -23.34
CA LYS A 80 -3.40 -3.06 -23.85
C LYS A 80 -4.31 -2.61 -22.72
N GLU A 81 -5.33 -1.80 -23.04
CA GLU A 81 -6.31 -1.27 -22.07
C GLU A 81 -6.95 -2.36 -21.18
N TYR A 82 -7.18 -3.55 -21.75
CA TYR A 82 -7.74 -4.72 -21.05
C TYR A 82 -6.78 -5.90 -21.07
N SER A 83 -5.60 -5.73 -20.48
CA SER A 83 -4.62 -6.81 -20.32
C SER A 83 -5.15 -7.93 -19.43
N TYR A 84 -5.00 -9.19 -19.86
CA TYR A 84 -5.29 -10.38 -19.04
C TYR A 84 -4.19 -11.42 -19.21
N GLY A 85 -4.04 -12.29 -18.22
CA GLY A 85 -3.08 -13.40 -18.24
C GLY A 85 -2.10 -13.38 -17.06
N GLU A 86 -1.20 -14.37 -17.06
CA GLU A 86 -0.20 -14.57 -15.99
C GLU A 86 0.71 -13.36 -15.80
N ASP A 87 1.07 -12.67 -16.89
CA ASP A 87 1.88 -11.44 -16.86
C ASP A 87 1.19 -10.32 -16.07
N HIS A 88 -0.13 -10.19 -16.20
CA HIS A 88 -0.91 -9.16 -15.50
C HIS A 88 -1.09 -9.52 -14.02
N ASP A 89 -1.29 -10.80 -13.70
CA ASP A 89 -1.39 -11.25 -12.31
C ASP A 89 -0.04 -11.14 -11.58
N ALA A 90 1.06 -11.46 -12.26
CA ALA A 90 2.42 -11.22 -11.75
C ALA A 90 2.69 -9.73 -11.49
N TRP A 91 2.17 -8.84 -12.35
CA TRP A 91 2.27 -7.40 -12.15
C TRP A 91 1.47 -6.89 -10.94
N LYS A 92 0.25 -7.42 -10.73
CA LYS A 92 -0.54 -7.09 -9.52
C LYS A 92 0.14 -7.55 -8.25
N GLU A 93 0.73 -8.75 -8.27
CA GLU A 93 1.48 -9.27 -7.14
C GLU A 93 2.69 -8.37 -6.84
N TYR A 94 3.46 -8.02 -7.87
CA TYR A 94 4.57 -7.07 -7.78
C TYR A 94 4.11 -5.72 -7.18
N ALA A 95 3.06 -5.11 -7.72
CA ALA A 95 2.56 -3.82 -7.28
C ALA A 95 2.04 -3.86 -5.83
N ARG A 96 1.45 -4.98 -5.42
CA ARG A 96 1.07 -5.21 -4.03
C ARG A 96 2.30 -5.27 -3.12
N THR A 97 3.34 -6.01 -3.50
CA THR A 97 4.59 -6.09 -2.70
C THR A 97 5.26 -4.73 -2.57
N VAL A 98 5.33 -3.97 -3.67
CA VAL A 98 5.89 -2.61 -3.68
C VAL A 98 5.05 -1.67 -2.83
N GLY A 99 3.73 -1.71 -2.95
CA GLY A 99 2.83 -0.87 -2.15
C GLY A 99 2.80 -1.21 -0.66
N GLU A 100 3.08 -2.46 -0.30
CA GLU A 100 3.31 -2.88 1.09
C GLU A 100 4.71 -2.48 1.60
N SER A 101 5.63 -2.15 0.70
CA SER A 101 6.99 -1.72 1.05
C SER A 101 7.04 -0.21 1.25
N ALA A 102 7.85 0.26 2.18
CA ALA A 102 8.11 1.69 2.39
C ALA A 102 9.06 2.31 1.34
N ALA A 103 9.22 1.66 0.18
CA ALA A 103 10.14 2.08 -0.86
C ALA A 103 9.62 3.33 -1.58
N ASP A 104 10.53 4.23 -1.97
CA ASP A 104 10.23 5.45 -2.72
C ASP A 104 10.03 5.16 -4.21
N LEU A 105 9.13 4.22 -4.52
CA LEU A 105 8.85 3.72 -5.86
C LEU A 105 7.35 3.73 -6.15
N LEU A 106 6.97 4.18 -7.35
CA LEU A 106 5.59 4.11 -7.84
C LEU A 106 5.46 3.09 -8.97
N SER A 107 4.43 2.24 -8.89
CA SER A 107 4.06 1.31 -9.96
C SER A 107 2.90 1.91 -10.76
N CYS A 108 3.06 1.99 -12.07
CA CYS A 108 2.11 2.64 -12.96
C CYS A 108 1.79 1.80 -14.20
N ASP A 109 0.57 1.92 -14.70
CA ASP A 109 0.09 1.27 -15.90
C ASP A 109 -0.33 2.31 -16.94
N VAL A 110 0.14 2.14 -18.17
CA VAL A 110 -0.34 2.89 -19.33
C VAL A 110 -1.03 1.89 -20.25
N GLY A 111 -2.36 1.96 -20.28
CA GLY A 111 -3.18 1.20 -21.22
C GLY A 111 -3.22 1.93 -22.55
N VAL A 112 -2.69 1.31 -23.60
CA VAL A 112 -2.78 1.83 -24.96
C VAL A 112 -4.01 1.21 -25.62
N SER A 113 -4.95 2.06 -26.07
CA SER A 113 -6.14 1.60 -26.78
C SER A 113 -5.90 1.64 -28.29
N GLU A 114 -6.16 0.54 -28.98
CA GLU A 114 -6.06 0.47 -30.45
C GLU A 114 -7.39 0.82 -31.14
N TYR A 115 -8.50 0.81 -30.38
CA TYR A 115 -9.85 1.00 -30.89
C TYR A 115 -10.41 2.35 -30.47
N GLY A 116 -11.10 3.05 -31.38
CA GLY A 116 -11.67 4.37 -31.11
C GLY A 116 -10.64 5.49 -31.24
N ASP A 117 -10.54 6.35 -30.22
CA ASP A 117 -9.75 7.60 -30.23
C ASP A 117 -8.24 7.40 -30.00
N LYS A 118 -7.77 6.15 -29.96
CA LYS A 118 -6.35 5.78 -29.77
C LYS A 118 -5.72 6.42 -28.53
N ASP A 119 -6.39 6.25 -27.39
CA ASP A 119 -5.90 6.77 -26.13
C ASP A 119 -4.49 6.25 -25.81
N ASN A 120 -3.62 7.17 -25.39
CA ASN A 120 -2.22 6.95 -24.98
C ASN A 120 -1.27 6.42 -26.07
N ALA A 121 -1.70 6.37 -27.34
CA ALA A 121 -0.85 5.96 -28.45
C ALA A 121 0.37 6.88 -28.64
N ASP A 122 0.23 8.17 -28.32
CA ASP A 122 1.30 9.14 -28.43
C ASP A 122 2.41 8.92 -27.39
N VAL A 123 2.06 8.51 -26.16
CA VAL A 123 3.04 8.12 -25.14
C VAL A 123 3.80 6.86 -25.58
N ALA A 124 3.10 5.88 -26.15
CA ALA A 124 3.72 4.68 -26.68
C ALA A 124 4.70 5.00 -27.83
N GLU A 125 4.31 5.89 -28.75
CA GLU A 125 5.16 6.35 -29.85
C GLU A 125 6.41 7.08 -29.35
N ARG A 126 6.28 7.97 -28.35
CA ARG A 126 7.41 8.69 -27.73
C ARG A 126 8.49 7.75 -27.20
N PHE A 127 8.10 6.61 -26.62
CA PHE A 127 9.03 5.61 -26.10
C PHE A 127 9.31 4.46 -27.07
N SER A 128 8.87 4.57 -28.33
CA SER A 128 9.04 3.55 -29.36
C SER A 128 8.51 2.17 -28.93
N VAL A 129 7.43 2.14 -28.15
CA VAL A 129 6.75 0.91 -27.74
C VAL A 129 5.70 0.57 -28.79
N LYS A 130 5.88 -0.58 -29.44
CA LYS A 130 4.94 -1.11 -30.42
C LYS A 130 3.89 -1.97 -29.73
N THR A 131 2.71 -2.05 -30.31
CA THR A 131 1.62 -2.85 -29.76
C THR A 131 1.87 -4.36 -29.85
N ASP A 132 2.76 -4.77 -30.76
CA ASP A 132 3.27 -6.15 -30.87
C ASP A 132 4.17 -6.56 -29.69
N ASP A 133 4.81 -5.59 -29.01
CA ASP A 133 5.78 -5.82 -27.93
C ASP A 133 5.14 -5.76 -26.53
N PHE A 134 3.80 -5.78 -26.44
CA PHE A 134 3.11 -5.75 -25.16
C PHE A 134 3.15 -7.11 -24.40
N PRO A 135 3.23 -7.08 -23.06
CA PRO A 135 3.57 -5.95 -22.20
C PRO A 135 5.06 -5.56 -22.26
N THR A 136 5.32 -4.25 -22.27
CA THR A 136 6.66 -3.65 -22.16
C THR A 136 6.78 -2.91 -20.83
N PHE A 137 7.91 -3.06 -20.14
CA PHE A 137 8.17 -2.43 -18.85
C PHE A 137 9.30 -1.41 -18.97
N LEU A 138 9.05 -0.19 -18.50
CA LEU A 138 9.98 0.94 -18.52
C LEU A 138 10.18 1.47 -17.10
N LEU A 139 11.43 1.50 -16.65
CA LEU A 139 11.81 2.06 -15.36
C LEU A 139 12.41 3.47 -15.53
N PHE A 140 11.82 4.42 -14.83
CA PHE A 140 12.30 5.78 -14.68
C PHE A 140 12.95 5.89 -13.30
N THR A 141 14.27 6.01 -13.27
CA THR A 141 15.02 6.19 -12.02
C THR A 141 14.87 7.62 -11.51
N LYS A 142 15.08 7.82 -10.21
CA LYS A 142 15.09 9.15 -9.58
C LYS A 142 16.06 10.10 -10.32
N GLY A 143 15.55 11.26 -10.71
CA GLY A 143 16.26 12.26 -11.52
C GLY A 143 15.98 12.18 -13.02
N THR A 144 15.38 11.09 -13.51
CA THR A 144 14.97 10.95 -14.91
C THR A 144 13.56 11.52 -15.08
N LYS A 145 13.45 12.60 -15.87
CA LYS A 145 12.16 13.20 -16.24
C LYS A 145 11.49 12.35 -17.34
N SER A 146 10.20 12.60 -17.60
CA SER A 146 9.45 12.01 -18.72
C SER A 146 10.18 12.09 -20.08
N SER A 147 11.03 13.12 -20.29
CA SER A 147 11.84 13.29 -21.51
C SER A 147 13.20 12.58 -21.52
N GLY A 148 13.55 11.87 -20.44
CA GLY A 148 14.80 11.13 -20.33
C GLY A 148 14.73 9.75 -20.99
N THR A 149 15.84 9.02 -20.99
CA THR A 149 15.89 7.64 -21.49
C THR A 149 15.51 6.67 -20.37
N PRO A 150 14.31 6.05 -20.40
CA PRO A 150 13.96 5.02 -19.43
C PRO A 150 14.75 3.72 -19.67
N LEU A 151 14.91 2.94 -18.61
CA LEU A 151 15.48 1.60 -18.69
C LEU A 151 14.39 0.62 -19.11
N LYS A 152 14.55 -0.01 -20.28
CA LYS A 152 13.65 -1.05 -20.75
C LYS A 152 14.00 -2.38 -20.10
N TYR A 153 13.02 -3.01 -19.46
CA TYR A 153 13.18 -4.35 -18.93
C TYR A 153 12.78 -5.38 -20.00
N SER A 154 13.71 -6.27 -20.31
CA SER A 154 13.54 -7.37 -21.29
C SER A 154 13.66 -8.76 -20.67
N GLY A 155 13.58 -8.85 -19.33
CA GLY A 155 13.68 -10.12 -18.61
C GLY A 155 12.35 -10.89 -18.53
N ALA A 156 12.32 -11.91 -17.69
CA ALA A 156 11.12 -12.71 -17.45
C ALA A 156 10.04 -11.88 -16.73
N LYS A 157 8.78 -12.05 -17.14
CA LYS A 157 7.62 -11.28 -16.63
C LYS A 157 7.03 -11.89 -15.35
N LYS A 158 7.90 -12.31 -14.44
CA LYS A 158 7.52 -12.88 -13.15
C LYS A 158 7.71 -11.83 -12.05
N SER A 159 6.85 -11.86 -11.04
CA SER A 159 6.88 -10.91 -9.91
C SER A 159 8.26 -10.84 -9.26
N ALA A 160 8.91 -12.00 -9.02
CA ALA A 160 10.24 -12.08 -8.44
C ALA A 160 11.35 -11.42 -9.28
N ASP A 161 11.35 -11.60 -10.61
CA ASP A 161 12.38 -11.03 -11.48
C ASP A 161 12.19 -9.51 -11.65
N LEU A 162 10.94 -9.04 -11.69
CA LEU A 162 10.60 -7.61 -11.69
C LEU A 162 11.07 -6.93 -10.40
N LEU A 163 10.86 -7.57 -9.24
CA LEU A 163 11.36 -7.06 -7.95
C LEU A 163 12.89 -6.93 -7.96
N ARG A 164 13.60 -7.96 -8.42
CA ARG A 164 15.07 -7.93 -8.49
C ARG A 164 15.57 -6.80 -9.39
N PHE A 165 15.01 -6.67 -10.59
CA PHE A 165 15.39 -5.63 -11.54
C PHE A 165 15.22 -4.22 -10.94
N VAL A 166 14.10 -3.97 -10.28
CA VAL A 166 13.81 -2.66 -9.70
C VAL A 166 14.71 -2.38 -8.49
N GLN A 167 15.04 -3.39 -7.69
CA GLN A 167 16.02 -3.22 -6.60
C GLN A 167 17.41 -2.85 -7.13
N GLU A 168 17.85 -3.50 -8.21
CA GLU A 168 19.15 -3.27 -8.85
C GLU A 168 19.24 -1.87 -9.47
N GLU A 169 18.24 -1.48 -10.27
CA GLU A 169 18.30 -0.26 -11.07
C GLU A 169 17.79 0.98 -10.33
N ALA A 170 16.73 0.86 -9.52
CA ALA A 170 16.21 1.99 -8.75
C ALA A 170 16.97 2.20 -7.43
N GLY A 171 17.84 1.26 -7.04
CA GLY A 171 18.50 1.24 -5.73
C GLY A 171 17.50 1.21 -4.56
N ALA A 172 16.24 0.89 -4.85
CA ALA A 172 15.15 0.90 -3.90
C ALA A 172 15.12 -0.45 -3.18
N TRP A 173 15.32 -0.45 -1.87
CA TRP A 173 15.21 -1.67 -1.08
C TRP A 173 13.73 -2.07 -0.96
N ILE A 174 13.26 -2.90 -1.89
CA ILE A 174 11.96 -3.56 -1.80
C ILE A 174 12.17 -4.82 -0.97
N GLY A 175 12.23 -4.67 0.36
CA GLY A 175 12.40 -5.83 1.25
C GLY A 175 11.29 -6.87 1.03
N LEU A 176 11.54 -8.11 1.47
CA LEU A 176 10.45 -9.07 1.60
C LEU A 176 9.36 -8.47 2.50
N PRO A 177 8.08 -8.80 2.30
CA PRO A 177 7.01 -8.25 3.11
C PRO A 177 7.31 -8.48 4.60
N GLY A 178 7.40 -7.38 5.35
CA GLY A 178 7.73 -7.35 6.77
C GLY A 178 9.19 -7.03 7.13
N GLN A 179 10.11 -6.92 6.17
CA GLN A 179 11.47 -6.46 6.44
C GLN A 179 11.55 -4.93 6.45
N ILE A 180 12.28 -4.40 7.43
CA ILE A 180 12.58 -2.97 7.54
C ILE A 180 14.08 -2.82 7.36
N LYS A 181 14.52 -2.08 6.34
CA LYS A 181 15.93 -1.99 5.93
C LYS A 181 16.87 -1.67 7.11
N GLU A 182 16.53 -0.66 7.90
CA GLU A 182 17.36 -0.22 9.05
C GLU A 182 17.47 -1.30 10.14
N LEU A 183 16.40 -2.09 10.36
CA LEU A 183 16.40 -3.17 11.34
C LEU A 183 17.07 -4.44 10.80
N ASP A 184 17.03 -4.65 9.48
CA ASP A 184 17.69 -5.76 8.77
C ASP A 184 19.21 -5.63 8.82
N GLU A 185 19.73 -4.42 8.60
CA GLU A 185 21.16 -4.12 8.72
C GLU A 185 21.65 -4.38 10.15
N LEU A 186 20.89 -3.92 11.16
CA LEU A 186 21.18 -4.21 12.58
C LEU A 186 21.08 -5.70 12.92
N ALA A 187 20.16 -6.44 12.28
CA ALA A 187 20.01 -7.88 12.47
C ALA A 187 21.21 -8.67 11.93
N LYS A 188 21.78 -8.26 10.79
CA LYS A 188 23.02 -8.88 10.27
C LYS A 188 24.21 -8.58 11.17
N GLU A 189 24.27 -7.37 11.73
CA GLU A 189 25.32 -6.99 12.67
C GLU A 189 25.22 -7.74 14.00
N ILE A 190 24.01 -8.01 14.53
CA ILE A 190 23.86 -8.65 15.85
C ILE A 190 24.41 -10.09 15.90
N GLY A 191 24.46 -10.78 14.75
CA GLY A 191 25.06 -12.11 14.63
C GLY A 191 26.57 -12.11 14.85
N SER A 192 27.25 -11.00 14.53
CA SER A 192 28.71 -10.86 14.60
C SER A 192 29.20 -9.88 15.67
N ALA A 193 28.33 -9.01 16.19
CA ALA A 193 28.70 -7.95 17.12
C ALA A 193 28.94 -8.47 18.55
N ALA A 194 29.98 -7.93 19.19
CA ALA A 194 30.24 -8.12 20.62
C ALA A 194 29.23 -7.35 21.49
N ASP A 195 28.80 -6.16 21.05
CA ASP A 195 27.92 -5.27 21.81
C ASP A 195 26.45 -5.35 21.38
N LYS A 196 25.85 -6.53 21.58
CA LYS A 196 24.45 -6.80 21.24
C LYS A 196 23.45 -5.85 21.91
N ALA A 197 23.76 -5.40 23.12
CA ALA A 197 22.91 -4.48 23.89
C ALA A 197 22.77 -3.10 23.22
N ALA A 198 23.85 -2.56 22.66
CA ALA A 198 23.81 -1.26 21.99
C ALA A 198 22.96 -1.30 20.71
N LEU A 199 23.04 -2.40 19.94
CA LEU A 199 22.22 -2.61 18.75
C LEU A 199 20.73 -2.74 19.09
N ILE A 200 20.39 -3.41 20.19
CA ILE A 200 18.99 -3.51 20.67
C ILE A 200 18.42 -2.14 20.98
N THR A 201 19.15 -1.25 21.66
CA THR A 201 18.66 0.11 21.96
C THR A 201 18.44 0.97 20.72
N LYS A 202 19.29 0.82 19.69
CA LYS A 202 19.11 1.46 18.38
C LYS A 202 17.86 0.92 17.68
N ALA A 203 17.68 -0.40 17.68
CA ALA A 203 16.51 -1.05 17.12
C ALA A 203 15.21 -0.63 17.83
N GLU A 204 15.22 -0.46 19.15
CA GLU A 204 14.07 0.05 19.93
C GLU A 204 13.71 1.49 19.54
N THR A 205 14.72 2.34 19.31
CA THR A 205 14.51 3.73 18.88
C THR A 205 13.86 3.79 17.50
N ILE A 206 14.35 2.98 16.55
CA ILE A 206 13.78 2.86 15.20
C ILE A 206 12.36 2.26 15.25
N ALA A 207 12.15 1.26 16.12
CA ALA A 207 10.85 0.64 16.33
C ALA A 207 9.82 1.58 16.98
N ALA A 208 10.25 2.55 17.79
CA ALA A 208 9.35 3.56 18.37
C ALA A 208 8.84 4.56 17.32
N GLY A 209 9.65 4.88 16.31
CA GLY A 209 9.25 5.70 15.16
C GLY A 209 8.33 4.98 14.18
N SER A 210 8.37 3.64 14.16
CA SER A 210 7.61 2.80 13.24
C SER A 210 6.32 2.30 13.87
N LYS A 211 5.16 2.63 13.29
CA LYS A 211 3.84 2.12 13.75
C LYS A 211 3.61 0.64 13.45
N GLU A 212 4.56 -0.03 12.81
CA GLU A 212 4.41 -1.41 12.38
C GLU A 212 4.70 -2.42 13.50
N GLU A 213 3.80 -3.39 13.66
CA GLU A 213 3.97 -4.51 14.60
C GLU A 213 5.21 -5.37 14.29
N THR A 214 5.71 -5.30 13.05
CA THR A 214 6.93 -5.95 12.58
C THR A 214 8.17 -5.38 13.27
N ALA A 215 8.24 -4.07 13.51
CA ALA A 215 9.37 -3.45 14.19
C ALA A 215 9.50 -3.93 15.65
N LYS A 216 8.37 -4.05 16.35
CA LYS A 216 8.32 -4.64 17.71
C LYS A 216 8.76 -6.11 17.71
N TYR A 217 8.56 -6.83 16.61
CA TYR A 217 9.00 -8.22 16.48
C TYR A 217 10.52 -8.33 16.33
N TYR A 218 11.17 -7.45 15.55
CA TYR A 218 12.64 -7.38 15.45
C TYR A 218 13.30 -7.23 16.82
N VAL A 219 12.84 -6.27 17.65
CA VAL A 219 13.36 -6.06 19.01
C VAL A 219 13.21 -7.32 19.87
N LYS A 220 12.05 -7.99 19.79
CA LYS A 220 11.82 -9.25 20.53
C LYS A 220 12.74 -10.37 20.07
N VAL A 221 12.97 -10.51 18.77
CA VAL A 221 13.88 -11.53 18.22
C VAL A 221 15.32 -11.23 18.64
N MET A 222 15.77 -9.98 18.55
CA MET A 222 17.11 -9.55 19.01
C MET A 222 17.31 -9.84 20.50
N ALA A 223 16.33 -9.53 21.34
CA ALA A 223 16.37 -9.83 22.77
C ALA A 223 16.41 -11.35 23.04
N LYS A 224 15.63 -12.14 22.30
CA LYS A 224 15.64 -13.61 22.43
C LYS A 224 16.93 -14.24 21.92
N LEU A 225 17.53 -13.70 20.87
CA LEU A 225 18.82 -14.15 20.36
C LEU A 225 19.95 -13.93 21.37
N SER A 226 19.87 -12.84 22.14
CA SER A 226 20.84 -12.56 23.20
C SER A 226 20.81 -13.60 24.33
N ALA A 227 19.66 -14.23 24.55
CA ALA A 227 19.49 -15.29 25.54
C ALA A 227 19.76 -16.70 24.95
N ASP A 228 19.27 -16.98 23.74
CA ASP A 228 19.31 -18.29 23.09
C ASP A 228 19.74 -18.17 21.61
N ALA A 229 20.96 -18.59 21.30
CA ALA A 229 21.47 -18.56 19.92
C ALA A 229 20.72 -19.51 18.97
N GLU A 230 20.13 -20.59 19.48
CA GLU A 230 19.33 -21.56 18.69
C GLU A 230 17.88 -21.11 18.47
N PHE A 231 17.48 -19.93 18.95
CA PHE A 231 16.10 -19.47 18.83
C PHE A 231 15.66 -19.31 17.36
N ILE A 232 16.55 -18.82 16.49
CA ILE A 232 16.23 -18.59 15.06
C ILE A 232 15.87 -19.91 14.37
N THR A 233 16.66 -20.97 14.57
CA THR A 233 16.45 -22.27 13.90
C THR A 233 15.19 -22.96 14.44
N LYS A 234 14.92 -22.88 15.75
CA LYS A 234 13.72 -23.42 16.37
C LYS A 234 12.46 -22.67 15.92
N GLU A 235 12.50 -21.34 15.92
CA GLU A 235 11.35 -20.51 15.55
C GLU A 235 11.05 -20.59 14.05
N SER A 236 12.07 -20.55 13.18
CA SER A 236 11.89 -20.75 11.73
C SER A 236 11.26 -22.11 11.42
N THR A 237 11.69 -23.19 12.08
CA THR A 237 11.09 -24.51 11.93
C THR A 237 9.64 -24.55 12.42
N ARG A 238 9.35 -23.92 13.57
CA ARG A 238 8.00 -23.84 14.13
C ARG A 238 7.05 -23.09 13.20
N LEU A 239 7.48 -21.95 12.66
CA LEU A 239 6.68 -21.14 11.75
C LEU A 239 6.43 -21.85 10.42
N LYS A 240 7.43 -22.55 9.85
CA LYS A 240 7.24 -23.39 8.65
C LYS A 240 6.17 -24.45 8.87
N ARG A 241 6.26 -25.21 9.97
CA ARG A 241 5.23 -26.21 10.33
C ARG A 241 3.84 -25.59 10.46
N MET A 242 3.72 -24.43 11.10
CA MET A 242 2.43 -23.75 11.22
C MET A 242 1.85 -23.28 9.88
N ILE A 243 2.69 -22.97 8.89
CA ILE A 243 2.25 -22.62 7.54
C ILE A 243 1.77 -23.88 6.80
N ASP A 244 2.54 -24.97 6.91
CA ASP A 244 2.30 -26.25 6.25
C ASP A 244 1.06 -26.99 6.81
N ASP A 245 0.83 -26.92 8.12
CA ASP A 245 -0.31 -27.55 8.80
C ASP A 245 -1.66 -27.04 8.29
N GLY A 246 -1.69 -25.91 7.57
CA GLY A 246 -2.86 -25.43 6.85
C GLY A 246 -4.01 -24.91 7.72
N SER A 247 -4.00 -25.21 9.03
CA SER A 247 -5.04 -24.94 10.03
C SER A 247 -5.21 -23.44 10.38
N VAL A 248 -4.32 -22.57 9.89
CA VAL A 248 -4.38 -21.13 10.11
C VAL A 248 -5.10 -20.38 9.00
N LYS A 249 -5.89 -19.38 9.40
CA LYS A 249 -6.55 -18.41 8.51
C LYS A 249 -5.52 -17.69 7.63
N ALA A 250 -5.90 -17.29 6.42
CA ALA A 250 -5.04 -16.60 5.45
C ALA A 250 -4.25 -15.43 6.05
N ASN A 251 -4.92 -14.53 6.79
CA ASN A 251 -4.27 -13.39 7.44
C ASN A 251 -3.16 -13.79 8.44
N LYS A 252 -3.32 -14.94 9.12
CA LYS A 252 -2.28 -15.45 10.05
C LYS A 252 -1.14 -16.12 9.30
N LYS A 253 -1.42 -16.78 8.17
CA LYS A 253 -0.37 -17.31 7.27
C LYS A 253 0.51 -16.17 6.73
N GLU A 254 -0.10 -15.07 6.29
CA GLU A 254 0.64 -13.88 5.87
C GLU A 254 1.50 -13.32 7.01
N GLN A 255 0.96 -13.20 8.24
CA GLN A 255 1.74 -12.76 9.40
C GLN A 255 2.91 -13.69 9.74
N PHE A 256 2.74 -15.01 9.63
CA PHE A 256 3.83 -15.96 9.84
C PHE A 256 4.87 -15.91 8.73
N GLY A 257 4.44 -15.71 7.47
CA GLY A 257 5.34 -15.46 6.35
C GLY A 257 6.19 -14.22 6.59
N ARG A 258 5.58 -13.10 6.99
CA ARG A 258 6.30 -11.86 7.34
C ARG A 258 7.32 -12.09 8.46
N ARG A 259 6.95 -12.81 9.52
CA ARG A 259 7.88 -13.15 10.62
C ARG A 259 9.02 -14.06 10.16
N LEU A 260 8.74 -15.02 9.28
CA LEU A 260 9.76 -15.90 8.71
C LEU A 260 10.77 -15.10 7.88
N ASN A 261 10.30 -14.12 7.10
CA ASN A 261 11.17 -13.22 6.35
C ASN A 261 12.09 -12.42 7.28
N VAL A 262 11.55 -11.88 8.38
CA VAL A 262 12.35 -11.20 9.42
C VAL A 262 13.39 -12.12 10.04
N LEU A 263 13.06 -13.38 10.30
CA LEU A 263 14.00 -14.34 10.88
C LEU A 263 15.13 -14.72 9.93
N SER A 264 14.92 -14.67 8.61
CA SER A 264 15.97 -14.95 7.63
C SER A 264 17.07 -13.90 7.55
N SER A 265 16.86 -12.75 8.20
CA SER A 265 17.81 -11.64 8.27
C SER A 265 18.89 -11.80 9.33
N PHE A 266 18.70 -12.71 10.28
CA PHE A 266 19.60 -13.00 11.40
C PHE A 266 20.45 -14.24 11.12
#